data_AF-A0AAV5A5M1-F1
#
_entry.id   AF-A0AAV5A5M1-F1
#
_cell.length_a   1.000
_cell.length_b   1.000
_cell.length_c   1.000
_cell.angle_alpha   90.00
_cell.angle_beta   90.00
_cell.angle_gamma   90.00
#
_symmetry.space_group_name_H-M   'P 1'
#
loop_
_entity.id
_entity.type
_entity.pdbx_description
1 polymer ?
#
loop_
_entity_poly.entity_id
_entity_poly.type
_entity_poly.pdbx_seq_one_letter_code
_entity_poly.pdbx_strand_id
1 'polypeptide(L)'
;MTSSLPTPSINPALDPVFAFLQSSYALAESTWTKIPGSAMIGRYIRSSHRNDPGRTILEIMLVLWAIRTLLQSRTRSGDENYVKLSQKEIDELIDDWIPDPLVETLSSNEVNELANLPVIQGPSGPKPRLVNNGGKQVTNLASYNFTGLAGDERITSRAIETLRKYGVGSCGPPGFYGTIDVHMELEQNIASFLGTESAIIYSQAFSTISSVIPAFCKRGDIIVADRGVSFAVHKGIQVSRSTVRWYDHNDVKSLEDALESVEREQIKKRLPLTRRFIVTEGIFENDGAMVDLPKIIALKHKYKFRLCLDESMSFGTVGRTGRGLTELYNVPATEVDLLVGSLATGLCATGGFCAGTKHVVDHQRINGTSFVFSAAMPALLAVSASEGIHILTHNPTKLTTLHENTCIFRSILDKVEGIHIPSHPASPLIHIQLVGGETKLAVPPSSPIGLRRKVNLTLSQLPKLSNPQSVLPGNPVQFDIEAEERILQEVVDEALSQGLLISRAKRLRGQEVVEPRPAIKIAITNALTRKEVEKAAATLKNAIVKVLNKRKK
;
A
#
# COMPACT_ATOMS: atom_id res chain seq x y z
N MET A 1 63.36 -27.41 -80.09
CA MET A 1 62.70 -28.55 -79.44
C MET A 1 61.63 -27.99 -78.52
N THR A 2 60.38 -27.99 -78.96
CA THR A 2 59.23 -27.50 -78.19
C THR A 2 58.15 -28.57 -78.26
N SER A 3 58.00 -29.32 -77.15
CA SER A 3 56.94 -30.31 -76.97
C SER A 3 55.70 -29.62 -76.43
N SER A 4 54.65 -29.53 -77.24
CA SER A 4 53.30 -29.17 -76.79
C SER A 4 52.62 -30.38 -76.16
N LEU A 5 52.38 -30.32 -74.84
CA LEU A 5 51.57 -31.27 -74.10
C LEU A 5 50.09 -31.17 -74.54
N PRO A 6 49.36 -32.30 -74.67
CA PRO A 6 47.95 -32.27 -75.04
C PRO A 6 47.08 -31.89 -73.83
N THR A 7 46.17 -30.94 -74.06
CA THR A 7 45.09 -30.55 -73.15
C THR A 7 44.07 -31.69 -73.01
N PRO A 8 43.58 -31.99 -71.79
CA PRO A 8 42.57 -33.03 -71.61
C PRO A 8 41.23 -32.55 -72.16
N SER A 9 40.62 -33.36 -73.03
CA SER A 9 39.27 -33.16 -73.54
C SER A 9 38.26 -33.30 -72.40
N ILE A 10 37.69 -32.18 -71.96
CA ILE A 10 36.55 -32.17 -71.03
C ILE A 10 35.35 -32.76 -71.78
N ASN A 11 34.66 -33.69 -71.13
CA ASN A 11 33.57 -34.45 -71.69
C ASN A 11 32.37 -33.51 -72.02
N PRO A 12 31.94 -33.36 -73.29
CA PRO A 12 30.91 -32.40 -73.70
C PRO A 12 29.52 -32.67 -73.09
N ALA A 13 29.33 -33.82 -72.44
CA ALA A 13 28.12 -34.13 -71.67
C ALA A 13 28.03 -33.34 -70.34
N LEU A 14 29.13 -32.77 -69.84
CA LEU A 14 29.17 -32.01 -68.59
C LEU A 14 29.03 -30.49 -68.78
N ASP A 15 29.15 -29.97 -70.01
CA ASP A 15 28.97 -28.56 -70.34
C ASP A 15 27.63 -27.97 -69.87
N PRO A 16 26.46 -28.64 -70.03
CA PRO A 16 25.21 -28.11 -69.49
C PRO A 16 25.19 -28.08 -67.96
N VAL A 17 25.90 -28.99 -67.29
CA VAL A 17 26.03 -29.01 -65.83
C VAL A 17 26.91 -27.87 -65.36
N PHE A 18 28.04 -27.61 -66.03
CA PHE A 18 28.91 -26.47 -65.71
C PHE A 18 28.23 -25.13 -66.00
N ALA A 19 27.50 -25.01 -67.12
CA ALA A 19 26.70 -23.82 -67.42
C ALA A 19 25.60 -23.59 -66.38
N PHE A 20 24.93 -24.65 -65.93
CA PHE A 20 23.94 -24.59 -64.84
C PHE A 20 24.57 -24.18 -63.50
N LEU A 21 25.73 -24.74 -63.15
CA LEU A 21 26.44 -24.38 -61.91
C LEU A 21 26.93 -22.93 -61.94
N GLN A 22 27.43 -22.46 -63.08
CA GLN A 22 27.94 -21.10 -63.24
C GLN A 22 26.82 -20.06 -63.23
N SER A 23 25.69 -20.35 -63.88
CA SER A 23 24.49 -19.50 -63.81
C SER A 23 23.88 -19.49 -62.41
N SER A 24 23.83 -20.64 -61.73
CA SER A 24 23.40 -20.75 -60.33
C SER A 24 24.32 -19.96 -59.38
N TYR A 25 25.63 -20.03 -59.59
CA TYR A 25 26.61 -19.29 -58.81
C TYR A 25 26.47 -17.78 -59.01
N ALA A 26 26.36 -17.31 -60.25
CA ALA A 26 26.16 -15.90 -60.56
C ALA A 26 24.83 -15.35 -59.99
N LEU A 27 23.78 -16.16 -60.02
CA LEU A 27 22.50 -15.81 -59.39
C LEU A 27 22.63 -15.73 -57.86
N ALA A 28 23.32 -16.69 -57.23
CA ALA A 28 23.57 -16.69 -55.80
C ALA A 28 24.41 -15.48 -55.36
N GLU A 29 25.44 -15.12 -56.11
CA GLU A 29 26.31 -13.97 -55.83
C GLU A 29 25.56 -12.63 -55.98
N SER A 30 24.77 -12.48 -57.04
CA SER A 30 23.94 -11.29 -57.26
C SER A 30 22.79 -11.17 -56.24
N THR A 31 22.31 -12.28 -55.69
CA THR A 31 21.30 -12.28 -54.63
C THR A 31 21.93 -11.99 -53.27
N TRP A 32 23.12 -12.53 -53.00
CA TRP A 32 23.87 -12.29 -51.77
C TRP A 32 24.23 -10.82 -51.58
N THR A 33 24.64 -10.15 -52.66
CA THR A 33 24.98 -8.72 -52.64
C THR A 33 23.77 -7.80 -52.41
N LYS A 34 22.55 -8.26 -52.68
CA LYS A 34 21.30 -7.51 -52.40
C LYS A 34 20.87 -7.58 -50.92
N ILE A 35 21.40 -8.51 -50.13
CA ILE A 35 21.06 -8.64 -48.71
C ILE A 35 21.82 -7.55 -47.91
N PRO A 36 21.13 -6.61 -47.24
CA PRO A 36 21.79 -5.58 -46.46
C PRO A 36 22.64 -6.20 -45.33
N GLY A 37 23.93 -5.87 -45.29
CA GLY A 37 24.89 -6.42 -44.31
C GLY A 37 25.68 -7.65 -44.78
N SER A 38 25.43 -8.18 -45.98
CA SER A 38 26.12 -9.38 -46.52
C SER A 38 27.65 -9.21 -46.64
N ALA A 39 28.12 -8.00 -46.93
CA ALA A 39 29.56 -7.68 -46.99
C ALA A 39 30.26 -7.77 -45.62
N MET A 40 29.57 -7.45 -44.52
CA MET A 40 30.09 -7.60 -43.15
C MET A 40 30.16 -9.07 -42.74
N ILE A 41 29.12 -9.85 -43.08
CA ILE A 41 29.06 -11.30 -42.82
C ILE A 41 30.18 -12.01 -43.60
N GLY A 42 30.39 -11.66 -44.87
CA GLY A 42 31.48 -12.21 -45.68
C GLY A 42 32.87 -11.92 -45.10
N ARG A 43 33.11 -10.70 -44.59
CA ARG A 43 34.36 -10.34 -43.90
C ARG A 43 34.54 -11.11 -42.59
N TYR A 44 33.47 -11.28 -41.82
CA TYR A 44 33.48 -12.02 -40.55
C TYR A 44 33.78 -13.50 -40.75
N ILE A 45 33.13 -14.15 -41.72
CA ILE A 45 33.39 -15.55 -42.08
C ILE A 45 34.84 -15.73 -42.54
N ARG A 46 35.34 -14.80 -43.37
CA ARG A 46 36.72 -14.83 -43.87
C ARG A 46 37.76 -14.60 -42.76
N SER A 47 37.46 -13.79 -41.75
CA SER A 47 38.35 -13.57 -40.61
C SER A 47 38.29 -14.72 -39.59
N SER A 48 37.10 -15.31 -39.37
CA SER A 48 36.88 -16.48 -38.49
C SER A 48 37.61 -17.72 -39.04
N HIS A 49 37.52 -17.98 -40.35
CA HIS A 49 38.13 -19.16 -40.98
C HIS A 49 39.67 -19.14 -41.01
N ARG A 50 40.30 -17.95 -40.91
CA ARG A 50 41.76 -17.81 -41.06
C ARG A 50 42.56 -18.37 -39.89
N ASN A 51 41.96 -18.48 -38.70
CA ASN A 51 42.68 -18.80 -37.46
C ASN A 51 42.24 -20.11 -36.77
N ASP A 52 41.03 -20.62 -37.01
CA ASP A 52 40.59 -21.92 -36.46
C ASP A 52 39.36 -22.46 -37.23
N PRO A 53 39.51 -23.50 -38.08
CA PRO A 53 38.40 -24.06 -38.84
C PRO A 53 37.34 -24.74 -37.95
N GLY A 54 37.69 -25.20 -36.75
CA GLY A 54 36.74 -25.84 -35.83
C GLY A 54 35.73 -24.86 -35.25
N ARG A 55 36.16 -23.61 -35.03
CA ARG A 55 35.31 -22.53 -34.51
C ARG A 55 34.23 -22.12 -35.51
N THR A 56 34.55 -22.02 -36.79
CA THR A 56 33.58 -21.66 -37.83
C THR A 56 32.50 -22.74 -37.96
N ILE A 57 32.86 -24.03 -37.83
CA ILE A 57 31.90 -25.14 -37.83
C ILE A 57 30.98 -25.07 -36.60
N LEU A 58 31.53 -24.78 -35.41
CA LEU A 58 30.75 -24.59 -34.19
C LEU A 58 29.79 -23.40 -34.28
N GLU A 59 30.24 -22.27 -34.83
CA GLU A 59 29.41 -21.07 -35.02
C GLU A 59 28.26 -21.34 -36.02
N ILE A 60 28.52 -22.07 -37.11
CA ILE A 60 27.48 -22.50 -38.06
C ILE A 60 26.50 -23.46 -37.39
N MET A 61 26.99 -24.43 -36.60
CA MET A 61 26.14 -25.33 -35.83
C MET A 61 25.28 -24.58 -34.80
N LEU A 62 25.83 -23.58 -34.12
CA LEU A 62 25.09 -22.72 -33.19
C LEU A 62 24.03 -21.87 -33.88
N VAL A 63 24.32 -21.33 -35.07
CA VAL A 63 23.34 -20.57 -35.87
C VAL A 63 22.24 -21.50 -36.38
N LEU A 64 22.57 -22.68 -36.89
CA LEU A 64 21.58 -23.68 -37.30
C LEU A 64 20.75 -24.17 -36.12
N TRP A 65 21.37 -24.35 -34.95
CA TRP A 65 20.67 -24.69 -33.72
C TRP A 65 19.76 -23.55 -33.25
N ALA A 66 20.19 -22.29 -33.31
CA ALA A 66 19.38 -21.13 -32.97
C ALA A 66 18.20 -20.96 -33.93
N ILE A 67 18.41 -21.13 -35.24
CA ILE A 67 17.35 -21.13 -36.25
C ILE A 67 16.39 -22.28 -36.00
N ARG A 68 16.88 -23.49 -35.76
CA ARG A 68 16.05 -24.65 -35.40
C ARG A 68 15.25 -24.38 -34.13
N THR A 69 15.83 -23.77 -33.11
CA THR A 69 15.18 -23.48 -31.83
C THR A 69 14.16 -22.35 -31.97
N LEU A 70 14.39 -21.38 -32.85
CA LEU A 70 13.45 -20.30 -33.17
C LEU A 70 12.29 -20.76 -34.06
N LEU A 71 12.54 -21.70 -34.98
CA LEU A 71 11.54 -22.30 -35.87
C LEU A 71 10.81 -23.48 -35.24
N GLN A 72 11.39 -24.12 -34.21
CA GLN A 72 10.66 -25.02 -33.33
C GLN A 72 9.63 -24.16 -32.60
N SER A 73 8.38 -24.24 -33.08
CA SER A 73 7.22 -23.67 -32.42
C SER A 73 7.33 -23.95 -30.93
N ARG A 74 7.50 -22.89 -30.13
CA ARG A 74 7.47 -22.98 -28.67
C ARG A 74 6.20 -23.75 -28.30
N THR A 75 6.41 -24.97 -27.81
CA THR A 75 5.39 -25.84 -27.22
C THR A 75 4.12 -25.98 -28.06
N ARG A 76 4.13 -26.86 -29.06
CA ARG A 76 2.93 -27.63 -29.34
C ARG A 76 3.06 -28.90 -28.51
N SER A 77 2.38 -28.95 -27.36
CA SER A 77 2.09 -30.24 -26.73
C SER A 77 1.54 -31.15 -27.82
N GLY A 78 2.12 -32.32 -28.01
CA GLY A 78 1.66 -33.23 -29.07
C GLY A 78 0.16 -33.49 -28.93
N ASP A 79 -0.57 -33.30 -30.03
CA ASP A 79 -2.01 -33.57 -30.15
C ASP A 79 -2.37 -35.05 -29.96
N GLU A 80 -1.40 -35.94 -29.72
CA GLU A 80 -1.64 -37.39 -29.67
C GLU A 80 -2.48 -37.86 -28.48
N ASN A 81 -2.70 -37.00 -27.48
CA ASN A 81 -3.62 -37.26 -26.36
C ASN A 81 -4.83 -36.30 -26.33
N TYR A 82 -5.11 -35.56 -27.42
CA TYR A 82 -6.29 -34.71 -27.48
C TYR A 82 -7.50 -35.53 -27.92
N VAL A 83 -8.33 -35.93 -26.96
CA VAL A 83 -9.63 -36.55 -27.25
C VAL A 83 -10.45 -35.53 -28.05
N LYS A 84 -10.74 -35.84 -29.31
CA LYS A 84 -11.66 -35.04 -30.13
C LYS A 84 -13.08 -35.34 -29.66
N LEU A 85 -13.57 -34.51 -28.74
CA LEU A 85 -14.95 -34.54 -28.28
C LEU A 85 -15.87 -34.24 -29.48
N SER A 86 -16.93 -35.03 -29.61
CA SER A 86 -18.06 -34.73 -30.47
C SER A 86 -18.79 -33.48 -29.98
N GLN A 87 -19.54 -32.82 -30.85
CA GLN A 87 -20.34 -31.65 -30.46
C GLN A 87 -21.28 -31.98 -29.29
N LYS A 88 -21.83 -33.20 -29.27
CA LYS A 88 -22.70 -33.68 -28.19
C LYS A 88 -21.96 -33.82 -26.87
N GLU A 89 -20.73 -34.34 -26.86
CA GLU A 89 -19.90 -34.44 -25.65
C GLU A 89 -19.47 -33.05 -25.15
N ILE A 90 -19.23 -32.10 -26.06
CA ILE A 90 -18.97 -30.70 -25.68
C ILE A 90 -20.21 -30.11 -25.01
N ASP A 91 -21.39 -30.29 -25.62
CA ASP A 91 -22.64 -29.77 -25.08
C ASP A 91 -22.97 -30.41 -23.71
N GLU A 92 -22.76 -31.73 -23.55
CA GLU A 92 -22.91 -32.44 -22.27
C GLU A 92 -21.92 -31.92 -21.20
N LEU A 93 -20.67 -31.69 -21.57
CA LEU A 93 -19.67 -31.11 -20.65
C LEU A 93 -19.98 -29.67 -20.26
N ILE A 94 -20.60 -28.89 -21.15
CA ILE A 94 -21.04 -27.52 -20.86
C ILE A 94 -22.26 -27.56 -19.93
N ASP A 95 -23.21 -28.46 -20.17
CA ASP A 95 -24.40 -28.62 -19.33
C ASP A 95 -24.05 -29.14 -17.93
N ASP A 96 -23.07 -30.05 -17.82
CA ASP A 96 -22.56 -30.58 -16.54
C ASP A 96 -21.62 -29.58 -15.82
N TRP A 97 -21.10 -28.57 -16.52
CA TRP A 97 -20.17 -27.61 -15.93
C TRP A 97 -20.90 -26.58 -15.09
N ILE A 98 -20.73 -26.70 -13.77
CA ILE A 98 -21.16 -25.68 -12.82
C ILE A 98 -19.92 -24.83 -12.49
N PRO A 99 -19.91 -23.52 -12.83
CA PRO A 99 -18.82 -22.64 -12.40
C PRO A 99 -18.74 -22.64 -10.88
N ASP A 100 -17.53 -22.75 -10.35
CA ASP A 100 -17.29 -22.45 -8.94
C ASP A 100 -17.85 -21.06 -8.63
N PRO A 101 -18.61 -20.90 -7.54
CA PRO A 101 -19.16 -19.61 -7.20
C PRO A 101 -18.02 -18.63 -6.94
N LEU A 102 -18.19 -17.37 -7.37
CA LEU A 102 -17.18 -16.32 -7.18
C LEU A 102 -16.84 -16.09 -5.70
N VAL A 103 -17.77 -16.43 -4.80
CA VAL A 103 -17.65 -16.29 -3.36
C VAL A 103 -18.29 -17.49 -2.67
N GLU A 104 -17.73 -17.86 -1.52
CA GLU A 104 -18.35 -18.83 -0.63
C GLU A 104 -19.65 -18.27 -0.04
N THR A 105 -20.54 -19.16 0.42
CA THR A 105 -21.74 -18.74 1.14
C THR A 105 -21.36 -18.06 2.45
N LEU A 106 -21.93 -16.88 2.70
CA LEU A 106 -21.67 -16.12 3.92
C LEU A 106 -22.03 -16.93 5.17
N SER A 107 -21.12 -16.90 6.14
CA SER A 107 -21.39 -17.40 7.48
C SER A 107 -22.48 -16.58 8.16
N SER A 108 -23.16 -17.16 9.17
CA SER A 108 -24.19 -16.44 9.94
C SER A 108 -23.66 -15.15 10.58
N ASN A 109 -22.37 -15.13 10.95
CA ASN A 109 -21.72 -13.94 11.50
C ASN A 109 -21.55 -12.83 10.46
N GLU A 110 -21.14 -13.17 9.24
CA GLU A 110 -21.00 -12.21 8.14
C GLU A 110 -22.35 -11.64 7.69
N VAL A 111 -23.39 -12.48 7.64
CA VAL A 111 -24.76 -12.03 7.37
C VAL A 111 -25.20 -11.01 8.43
N ASN A 112 -24.99 -11.32 9.71
CA ASN A 112 -25.31 -10.40 10.81
C ASN A 112 -24.47 -9.11 10.76
N GLU A 113 -23.19 -9.20 10.41
CA GLU A 113 -22.31 -8.03 10.30
C GLU A 113 -22.76 -7.10 9.17
N LEU A 114 -23.14 -7.65 8.01
CA LEU A 114 -23.66 -6.88 6.88
C LEU A 114 -25.01 -6.23 7.20
N ALA A 115 -25.91 -6.96 7.87
CA ALA A 115 -27.22 -6.43 8.27
C ALA A 115 -27.12 -5.27 9.27
N ASN A 116 -26.11 -5.30 10.16
CA ASN A 116 -25.93 -4.33 11.23
C ASN A 116 -25.02 -3.14 10.87
N LEU A 117 -24.63 -2.97 9.60
CA LEU A 117 -23.86 -1.80 9.18
C LEU A 117 -24.67 -0.51 9.37
N PRO A 118 -24.17 0.48 10.14
CA PRO A 118 -24.91 1.71 10.39
C PRO A 118 -24.99 2.55 9.11
N VAL A 119 -26.21 2.85 8.68
CA VAL A 119 -26.47 3.77 7.55
C VAL A 119 -26.89 5.13 8.10
N ILE A 120 -26.13 6.17 7.79
CA ILE A 120 -26.41 7.55 8.20
C ILE A 120 -27.45 8.17 7.27
N GLN A 121 -28.48 8.77 7.84
CA GLN A 121 -29.47 9.58 7.14
C GLN A 121 -29.07 11.07 7.22
N GLY A 122 -28.74 11.67 6.07
CA GLY A 122 -28.33 13.07 5.97
C GLY A 122 -26.83 13.29 6.24
N PRO A 123 -26.43 14.45 6.79
CA PRO A 123 -25.01 14.76 6.97
C PRO A 123 -24.34 13.90 8.05
N SER A 124 -23.11 13.48 7.79
CA SER A 124 -22.24 12.78 8.75
C SER A 124 -21.63 13.78 9.73
N GLY A 125 -22.44 14.23 10.70
CA GLY A 125 -22.03 15.18 11.74
C GLY A 125 -21.64 14.52 13.07
N PRO A 126 -21.42 15.31 14.13
CA PRO A 126 -21.22 14.80 15.49
C PRO A 126 -22.47 14.12 16.07
N LYS A 127 -23.65 14.39 15.49
CA LYS A 127 -24.94 13.82 15.91
C LYS A 127 -25.80 13.35 14.72
N PRO A 128 -25.40 12.32 13.97
CA PRO A 128 -26.14 11.83 12.82
C PRO A 128 -27.43 11.11 13.24
N ARG A 129 -28.37 10.97 12.30
CA ARG A 129 -29.51 10.05 12.41
C ARG A 129 -29.17 8.74 11.73
N LEU A 130 -29.57 7.61 12.31
CA LEU A 130 -29.31 6.29 11.72
C LEU A 130 -30.59 5.67 11.16
N VAL A 131 -30.56 5.24 9.91
CA VAL A 131 -31.69 4.58 9.22
C VAL A 131 -32.07 3.31 9.97
N ASN A 132 -31.09 2.45 10.22
CA ASN A 132 -31.30 1.12 10.82
C ASN A 132 -31.66 1.17 12.32
N ASN A 133 -31.58 2.35 12.96
CA ASN A 133 -31.95 2.57 14.36
C ASN A 133 -33.24 3.41 14.48
N GLY A 134 -34.21 3.19 13.57
CA GLY A 134 -35.50 3.88 13.58
C GLY A 134 -35.41 5.41 13.43
N GLY A 135 -34.38 5.92 12.73
CA GLY A 135 -34.17 7.35 12.51
C GLY A 135 -33.72 8.13 13.76
N LYS A 136 -33.32 7.44 14.83
CA LYS A 136 -32.85 8.06 16.08
C LYS A 136 -31.53 8.79 15.86
N GLN A 137 -31.39 9.93 16.53
CA GLN A 137 -30.15 10.68 16.59
C GLN A 137 -29.21 10.07 17.65
N VAL A 138 -27.93 9.93 17.30
CA VAL A 138 -26.90 9.34 18.18
C VAL A 138 -25.68 10.25 18.23
N THR A 139 -24.88 10.19 19.28
CA THR A 139 -23.56 10.86 19.34
C THR A 139 -22.54 10.03 18.55
N ASN A 140 -21.83 10.63 17.61
CA ASN A 140 -20.89 9.93 16.73
C ASN A 140 -19.44 10.12 17.17
N LEU A 141 -18.81 9.01 17.59
CA LEU A 141 -17.36 8.91 17.84
C LEU A 141 -16.72 7.85 16.92
N ALA A 142 -17.40 7.43 15.85
CA ALA A 142 -16.90 6.48 14.86
C ALA A 142 -16.33 7.17 13.60
N SER A 143 -16.48 8.49 13.49
CA SER A 143 -16.04 9.29 12.33
C SER A 143 -14.72 10.00 12.62
N TYR A 144 -13.79 9.99 11.65
CA TYR A 144 -12.53 10.72 11.72
C TYR A 144 -12.65 12.24 11.53
N ASN A 145 -13.84 12.83 11.74
CA ASN A 145 -14.05 14.27 11.70
C ASN A 145 -13.52 14.96 12.98
N PHE A 146 -12.21 14.87 13.21
CA PHE A 146 -11.54 15.37 14.43
C PHE A 146 -11.74 16.88 14.61
N THR A 147 -11.67 17.64 13.52
CA THR A 147 -11.67 19.11 13.50
C THR A 147 -13.07 19.73 13.37
N GLY A 148 -14.10 18.89 13.23
CA GLY A 148 -15.49 19.32 13.10
C GLY A 148 -15.81 20.01 11.76
N LEU A 149 -14.86 20.04 10.82
CA LEU A 149 -14.97 20.80 9.57
C LEU A 149 -16.05 20.26 8.64
N ALA A 150 -16.45 18.98 8.76
CA ALA A 150 -17.53 18.40 7.97
C ALA A 150 -18.89 19.11 8.12
N GLY A 151 -19.08 19.88 9.20
CA GLY A 151 -20.28 20.69 9.44
C GLY A 151 -20.07 22.19 9.27
N ASP A 152 -18.96 22.65 8.69
CA ASP A 152 -18.68 24.08 8.54
C ASP A 152 -19.43 24.68 7.33
N GLU A 153 -20.30 25.66 7.59
CA GLU A 153 -21.12 26.30 6.56
C GLU A 153 -20.28 27.10 5.55
N ARG A 154 -19.10 27.59 5.94
CA ARG A 154 -18.21 28.33 5.03
C ARG A 154 -17.66 27.39 3.97
N ILE A 155 -17.17 26.22 4.38
CA ILE A 155 -16.69 25.17 3.46
C ILE A 155 -17.83 24.73 2.53
N THR A 156 -19.03 24.52 3.08
CA THR A 156 -20.20 24.11 2.30
C THR A 156 -20.56 25.16 1.23
N SER A 157 -20.58 26.43 1.59
CA SER A 157 -20.88 27.54 0.67
C SER A 157 -19.85 27.62 -0.45
N ARG A 158 -18.55 27.53 -0.11
CA ARG A 158 -17.45 27.53 -1.08
C ARG A 158 -17.49 26.32 -2.01
N ALA A 159 -17.88 25.15 -1.50
CA ALA A 159 -18.06 23.96 -2.31
C ALA A 159 -19.20 24.12 -3.33
N ILE A 160 -20.32 24.74 -2.94
CA ILE A 160 -21.45 25.04 -3.84
C ILE A 160 -21.04 26.01 -4.95
N GLU A 161 -20.32 27.08 -4.61
CA GLU A 161 -19.78 28.02 -5.61
C GLU A 161 -18.84 27.32 -6.60
N THR A 162 -17.96 26.46 -6.07
CA THR A 162 -17.00 25.69 -6.87
C THR A 162 -17.72 24.72 -7.81
N LEU A 163 -18.76 24.04 -7.34
CA LEU A 163 -19.61 23.18 -8.16
C LEU A 163 -20.26 23.93 -9.32
N ARG A 164 -20.72 25.16 -9.09
CA ARG A 164 -21.31 26.00 -10.16
C ARG A 164 -20.27 26.44 -11.19
N LYS A 165 -19.02 26.65 -10.78
CA LYS A 165 -17.93 27.12 -11.66
C LYS A 165 -17.25 26.00 -12.44
N TYR A 166 -16.96 24.87 -11.78
CA TYR A 166 -16.11 23.79 -12.32
C TYR A 166 -16.87 22.50 -12.64
N GLY A 167 -18.13 22.36 -12.21
CA GLY A 167 -18.87 21.11 -12.34
C GLY A 167 -18.46 20.05 -11.30
N VAL A 168 -18.88 18.80 -11.55
CA VAL A 168 -18.82 17.72 -10.54
C VAL A 168 -17.48 16.97 -10.53
N GLY A 169 -16.86 16.74 -11.68
CA GLY A 169 -15.67 15.89 -11.78
C GLY A 169 -14.79 16.20 -12.98
N SER A 170 -13.53 15.77 -12.90
CA SER A 170 -12.50 16.01 -13.91
C SER A 170 -12.55 15.04 -15.09
N CYS A 171 -13.09 13.82 -14.88
CA CYS A 171 -13.09 12.70 -15.85
C CYS A 171 -11.71 12.42 -16.48
N GLY A 172 -10.62 12.81 -15.83
CA GLY A 172 -9.27 12.73 -16.38
C GLY A 172 -8.21 12.62 -15.28
N PRO A 173 -7.13 11.86 -15.52
CA PRO A 173 -6.01 11.79 -14.60
C PRO A 173 -5.22 13.11 -14.50
N PRO A 174 -4.69 13.46 -13.32
CA PRO A 174 -3.89 14.67 -13.12
C PRO A 174 -2.73 14.85 -14.10
N GLY A 175 -2.03 13.76 -14.43
CA GLY A 175 -0.85 13.77 -15.31
C GLY A 175 -1.12 14.06 -16.79
N PHE A 176 -2.39 14.22 -17.18
CA PHE A 176 -2.80 14.45 -18.57
C PHE A 176 -3.66 15.72 -18.67
N TYR A 177 -4.98 15.59 -18.53
CA TYR A 177 -5.97 16.67 -18.69
C TYR A 177 -6.91 16.81 -17.49
N GLY A 178 -6.57 16.20 -16.35
CA GLY A 178 -7.38 16.24 -15.13
C GLY A 178 -7.01 17.34 -14.11
N THR A 179 -5.85 17.99 -14.28
CA THR A 179 -5.39 19.03 -13.35
C THR A 179 -6.00 20.39 -13.72
N ILE A 180 -6.57 21.07 -12.73
CA ILE A 180 -7.12 22.42 -12.84
C ILE A 180 -6.50 23.32 -11.77
N ASP A 181 -6.72 24.63 -11.88
CA ASP A 181 -6.16 25.67 -11.01
C ASP A 181 -6.32 25.38 -9.51
N VAL A 182 -7.51 24.98 -9.05
CA VAL A 182 -7.76 24.70 -7.62
C VAL A 182 -6.97 23.50 -7.07
N HIS A 183 -6.53 22.57 -7.92
CA HIS A 183 -5.64 21.48 -7.51
C HIS A 183 -4.24 22.00 -7.19
N MET A 184 -3.72 22.89 -8.06
CA MET A 184 -2.42 23.53 -7.88
C MET A 184 -2.43 24.45 -6.66
N GLU A 185 -3.54 25.17 -6.44
CA GLU A 185 -3.73 26.00 -5.25
C GLU A 185 -3.71 25.15 -3.97
N LEU A 186 -4.41 24.01 -3.94
CA LEU A 186 -4.36 23.11 -2.80
C LEU A 186 -2.94 22.56 -2.55
N GLU A 187 -2.23 22.13 -3.60
CA GLU A 187 -0.83 21.69 -3.48
C GLU A 187 0.06 22.77 -2.86
N GLN A 188 -0.09 24.03 -3.28
CA GLN A 188 0.64 25.17 -2.73
C GLN A 188 0.25 25.47 -1.27
N ASN A 189 -1.04 25.40 -0.95
CA ASN A 189 -1.55 25.61 0.41
C ASN A 189 -1.04 24.54 1.38
N ILE A 190 -1.01 23.27 0.97
CA ILE A 190 -0.43 22.17 1.76
C ILE A 190 1.06 22.42 2.00
N ALA A 191 1.82 22.73 0.95
CA ALA A 191 3.25 22.97 1.06
C ALA A 191 3.56 24.13 2.01
N SER A 192 2.82 25.23 1.89
CA SER A 192 2.95 26.42 2.74
C SER A 192 2.56 26.14 4.19
N PHE A 193 1.51 25.35 4.39
CA PHE A 193 1.03 24.98 5.73
C PHE A 193 2.05 24.09 6.47
N LEU A 194 2.65 23.12 5.79
CA LEU A 194 3.65 22.22 6.37
C LEU A 194 5.04 22.86 6.49
N GLY A 195 5.34 23.87 5.66
CA GLY A 195 6.68 24.44 5.55
C GLY A 195 7.63 23.59 4.70
N THR A 196 7.10 22.95 3.66
CA THR A 196 7.86 22.16 2.67
C THR A 196 7.97 22.92 1.34
N GLU A 197 8.91 22.52 0.48
CA GLU A 197 9.10 23.17 -0.83
C GLU A 197 7.92 22.94 -1.78
N SER A 198 7.35 21.74 -1.78
CA SER A 198 6.24 21.38 -2.68
C SER A 198 5.41 20.24 -2.11
N ALA A 199 4.17 20.10 -2.59
CA ALA A 199 3.29 18.98 -2.31
C ALA A 199 2.58 18.50 -3.59
N ILE A 200 2.16 17.23 -3.58
CA ILE A 200 1.34 16.62 -4.63
C ILE A 200 0.10 15.99 -3.99
N ILE A 201 -1.07 16.16 -4.61
CA ILE A 201 -2.32 15.58 -4.12
C ILE A 201 -2.71 14.31 -4.88
N TYR A 202 -3.37 13.40 -4.18
CA TYR A 202 -3.95 12.15 -4.67
C TYR A 202 -5.45 12.12 -4.34
N SER A 203 -6.25 11.54 -5.23
CA SER A 203 -7.71 11.58 -5.13
C SER A 203 -8.30 10.65 -4.06
N GLN A 204 -7.55 9.65 -3.58
CA GLN A 204 -8.01 8.66 -2.60
C GLN A 204 -6.94 8.43 -1.52
N ALA A 205 -7.33 8.47 -0.24
CA ALA A 205 -6.40 8.41 0.89
C ALA A 205 -5.63 7.09 0.91
N PHE A 206 -6.33 5.94 0.86
CA PHE A 206 -5.72 4.61 0.81
C PHE A 206 -4.71 4.46 -0.34
N SER A 207 -5.08 4.95 -1.52
CA SER A 207 -4.25 4.87 -2.72
C SER A 207 -3.00 5.77 -2.65
N THR A 208 -2.98 6.78 -1.76
CA THR A 208 -1.88 7.75 -1.64
C THR A 208 -0.59 7.04 -1.25
N ILE A 209 -0.48 6.53 -0.02
CA ILE A 209 0.76 5.91 0.46
C ILE A 209 1.12 4.64 -0.32
N SER A 210 0.11 3.88 -0.73
CA SER A 210 0.29 2.68 -1.55
C SER A 210 0.86 2.98 -2.95
N SER A 211 0.73 4.21 -3.44
CA SER A 211 1.32 4.72 -4.67
C SER A 211 2.66 5.45 -4.43
N VAL A 212 2.79 6.17 -3.32
CA VAL A 212 4.02 6.91 -2.95
C VAL A 212 5.19 5.96 -2.75
N ILE A 213 5.02 4.93 -1.92
CA ILE A 213 6.11 3.98 -1.60
C ILE A 213 6.72 3.37 -2.87
N PRO A 214 5.95 2.74 -3.78
CA PRO A 214 6.52 2.17 -5.00
C PRO A 214 6.96 3.22 -6.01
N ALA A 215 6.57 4.50 -5.92
CA ALA A 215 7.15 5.54 -6.79
C ALA A 215 8.65 5.72 -6.53
N PHE A 216 9.09 5.57 -5.27
CA PHE A 216 10.49 5.72 -4.87
C PHE A 216 11.21 4.39 -4.68
N CYS A 217 10.59 3.44 -3.97
CA CYS A 217 11.19 2.16 -3.62
C CYS A 217 10.91 1.13 -4.72
N LYS A 218 11.97 0.49 -5.23
CA LYS A 218 11.91 -0.52 -6.29
C LYS A 218 12.69 -1.76 -5.88
N ARG A 219 12.61 -2.81 -6.71
CA ARG A 219 13.47 -3.99 -6.58
C ARG A 219 14.94 -3.58 -6.53
N GLY A 220 15.64 -3.98 -5.48
CA GLY A 220 17.05 -3.64 -5.22
C GLY A 220 17.24 -2.61 -4.10
N ASP A 221 16.20 -1.84 -3.76
CA ASP A 221 16.22 -0.94 -2.61
C ASP A 221 15.90 -1.68 -1.30
N ILE A 222 16.15 -1.00 -0.19
CA ILE A 222 15.90 -1.53 1.16
C ILE A 222 14.87 -0.67 1.88
N ILE A 223 13.85 -1.31 2.44
CA ILE A 223 12.87 -0.68 3.33
C ILE A 223 13.07 -1.26 4.72
N VAL A 224 13.21 -0.40 5.74
CA VAL A 224 13.10 -0.76 7.15
C VAL A 224 11.76 -0.24 7.65
N ALA A 225 10.81 -1.13 7.96
CA ALA A 225 9.44 -0.77 8.27
C ALA A 225 9.00 -1.25 9.65
N ASP A 226 8.15 -0.45 10.30
CA ASP A 226 7.48 -0.84 11.54
C ASP A 226 6.47 -1.97 11.25
N ARG A 227 6.33 -2.94 12.14
CA ARG A 227 5.37 -4.05 11.97
C ARG A 227 3.91 -3.67 12.18
N GLY A 228 3.63 -2.57 12.87
CA GLY A 228 2.27 -2.10 13.18
C GLY A 228 1.71 -1.08 12.19
N VAL A 229 2.42 -0.79 11.09
CA VAL A 229 1.90 0.09 10.03
C VAL A 229 0.57 -0.42 9.46
N SER A 230 -0.23 0.51 8.99
CA SER A 230 -1.54 0.31 8.38
C SER A 230 -1.49 -0.59 7.16
N PHE A 231 -2.65 -1.13 6.83
CA PHE A 231 -2.83 -1.96 5.65
C PHE A 231 -2.40 -1.25 4.35
N ALA A 232 -2.65 0.06 4.24
CA ALA A 232 -2.28 0.85 3.07
C ALA A 232 -0.75 0.91 2.87
N VAL A 233 0.00 1.13 3.96
CA VAL A 233 1.47 1.11 3.96
C VAL A 233 1.98 -0.29 3.57
N HIS A 234 1.42 -1.35 4.17
CA HIS A 234 1.77 -2.72 3.81
C HIS A 234 1.59 -3.00 2.31
N LYS A 235 0.50 -2.52 1.69
CA LYS A 235 0.29 -2.67 0.25
C LYS A 235 1.31 -1.88 -0.58
N GLY A 236 1.67 -0.67 -0.16
CA GLY A 236 2.75 0.09 -0.80
C GLY A 236 4.10 -0.65 -0.75
N ILE A 237 4.45 -1.19 0.41
CA ILE A 237 5.67 -2.00 0.60
C ILE A 237 5.63 -3.24 -0.31
N GLN A 238 4.49 -3.95 -0.36
CA GLN A 238 4.30 -5.14 -1.19
C GLN A 238 4.47 -4.83 -2.69
N VAL A 239 3.87 -3.74 -3.16
CA VAL A 239 3.96 -3.30 -4.57
C VAL A 239 5.38 -2.87 -4.94
N SER A 240 6.15 -2.30 -4.00
CA SER A 240 7.53 -1.84 -4.25
C SER A 240 8.49 -2.96 -4.67
N ARG A 241 8.24 -4.20 -4.23
CA ARG A 241 9.14 -5.36 -4.40
C ARG A 241 10.56 -5.12 -3.86
N SER A 242 10.71 -4.21 -2.91
CA SER A 242 11.98 -3.90 -2.24
C SER A 242 12.40 -5.01 -1.30
N THR A 243 13.66 -5.01 -0.87
CA THR A 243 14.10 -5.86 0.24
C THR A 243 13.61 -5.25 1.54
N VAL A 244 12.75 -5.93 2.28
CA VAL A 244 12.18 -5.40 3.51
C VAL A 244 12.92 -5.94 4.74
N ARG A 245 13.10 -5.07 5.72
CA ARG A 245 13.54 -5.37 7.07
C ARG A 245 12.49 -4.81 8.04
N TRP A 246 12.10 -5.59 9.03
CA TRP A 246 11.04 -5.25 9.96
C TRP A 246 11.61 -5.02 11.35
N TYR A 247 11.12 -4.01 12.05
CA TYR A 247 11.41 -3.80 13.46
C TYR A 247 10.13 -3.88 14.30
N ASP A 248 10.28 -4.16 15.59
CA ASP A 248 9.14 -4.37 16.48
C ASP A 248 8.35 -3.07 16.65
N HIS A 249 7.03 -3.20 16.78
CA HIS A 249 6.12 -2.07 16.70
C HIS A 249 6.45 -1.00 17.74
N ASN A 250 6.69 0.22 17.27
CA ASN A 250 7.07 1.41 18.05
C ASN A 250 8.32 1.21 18.94
N ASP A 251 9.22 0.27 18.59
CA ASP A 251 10.46 0.00 19.32
C ASP A 251 11.67 0.59 18.57
N VAL A 252 12.14 1.73 19.08
CA VAL A 252 13.31 2.46 18.55
C VAL A 252 14.60 1.64 18.61
N LYS A 253 14.74 0.76 19.62
CA LYS A 253 15.93 -0.11 19.73
C LYS A 253 15.89 -1.19 18.66
N SER A 254 14.74 -1.82 18.46
CA SER A 254 14.55 -2.79 17.37
C SER A 254 14.78 -2.15 16.00
N LEU A 255 14.38 -0.89 15.82
CA LEU A 255 14.70 -0.11 14.62
C LEU A 255 16.21 0.06 14.44
N GLU A 256 16.93 0.49 15.48
CA GLU A 256 18.39 0.62 15.44
C GLU A 256 19.08 -0.72 15.09
N ASP A 257 18.68 -1.81 15.74
CA ASP A 257 19.20 -3.16 15.47
C ASP A 257 18.95 -3.58 13.99
N ALA A 258 17.78 -3.26 13.44
CA ALA A 258 17.45 -3.53 12.04
C ALA A 258 18.32 -2.71 11.09
N LEU A 259 18.55 -1.43 11.37
CA LEU A 259 19.42 -0.54 10.58
C LEU A 259 20.88 -1.03 10.58
N GLU A 260 21.41 -1.38 11.76
CA GLU A 260 22.76 -1.97 11.89
C GLU A 260 22.90 -3.29 11.13
N SER A 261 21.86 -4.11 11.15
CA SER A 261 21.86 -5.39 10.42
C SER A 261 22.03 -5.18 8.92
N VAL A 262 21.41 -4.14 8.35
CA VAL A 262 21.51 -3.77 6.94
C VAL A 262 22.93 -3.30 6.60
N GLU A 263 23.50 -2.43 7.43
CA GLU A 263 24.86 -1.92 7.24
C GLU A 263 25.89 -3.05 7.30
N ARG A 264 25.79 -3.91 8.32
CA ARG A 264 26.66 -5.08 8.48
C ARG A 264 26.54 -6.04 7.30
N GLU A 265 25.32 -6.31 6.82
CA GLU A 265 25.10 -7.15 5.64
C GLU A 265 25.74 -6.56 4.39
N GLN A 266 25.59 -5.25 4.18
CA GLN A 266 26.17 -4.55 3.05
C GLN A 266 27.70 -4.64 3.06
N ILE A 267 28.34 -4.36 4.20
CA ILE A 267 29.80 -4.43 4.37
C ILE A 267 30.29 -5.86 4.12
N LYS A 268 29.65 -6.85 4.77
CA LYS A 268 30.02 -8.27 4.65
C LYS A 268 29.95 -8.78 3.21
N LYS A 269 28.90 -8.41 2.48
CA LYS A 269 28.68 -8.84 1.09
C LYS A 269 29.32 -7.93 0.05
N ARG A 270 29.99 -6.85 0.46
CA ARG A 270 30.57 -5.82 -0.42
C ARG A 270 29.56 -5.30 -1.45
N LEU A 271 28.31 -5.10 -1.02
CA LEU A 271 27.22 -4.64 -1.88
C LEU A 271 27.34 -3.13 -2.15
N PRO A 272 26.96 -2.65 -3.35
CA PRO A 272 26.93 -1.23 -3.63
C PRO A 272 25.95 -0.50 -2.71
N LEU A 273 26.13 0.81 -2.55
CA LEU A 273 25.17 1.64 -1.82
C LEU A 273 23.86 1.71 -2.59
N THR A 274 22.80 1.16 -1.99
CA THR A 274 21.44 1.18 -2.52
C THR A 274 20.60 2.26 -1.82
N ARG A 275 19.46 2.64 -2.40
CA ARG A 275 18.54 3.56 -1.73
C ARG A 275 17.89 2.82 -0.57
N ARG A 276 17.73 3.54 0.55
CA ARG A 276 17.18 2.98 1.78
C ARG A 276 16.20 3.92 2.43
N PHE A 277 15.13 3.35 2.94
CA PHE A 277 14.01 4.08 3.51
C PHE A 277 13.62 3.47 4.84
N ILE A 278 13.39 4.32 5.84
CA ILE A 278 12.59 4.00 7.02
C ILE A 278 11.15 4.36 6.66
N VAL A 279 10.22 3.43 6.89
CA VAL A 279 8.78 3.64 6.64
C VAL A 279 8.04 3.43 7.96
N THR A 280 7.31 4.45 8.40
CA THR A 280 6.54 4.42 9.65
C THR A 280 5.36 5.38 9.60
N GLU A 281 4.42 5.23 10.53
CA GLU A 281 3.35 6.18 10.78
C GLU A 281 3.71 7.14 11.92
N GLY A 282 3.10 8.32 11.91
CA GLY A 282 3.19 9.28 12.99
C GLY A 282 2.31 8.88 14.18
N ILE A 283 1.00 8.79 13.94
CA ILE A 283 0.05 8.07 14.80
C ILE A 283 -0.41 6.85 14.03
N PHE A 284 -0.23 5.67 14.61
CA PHE A 284 -0.56 4.41 13.97
C PHE A 284 -2.09 4.23 13.87
N GLU A 285 -2.60 3.94 12.68
CA GLU A 285 -4.04 3.78 12.46
C GLU A 285 -4.63 2.61 13.27
N ASN A 286 -3.84 1.54 13.47
CA ASN A 286 -4.31 0.27 14.03
C ASN A 286 -4.47 0.28 15.56
N ASP A 287 -3.72 1.12 16.28
CA ASP A 287 -3.75 1.16 17.75
C ASP A 287 -3.62 2.57 18.35
N GLY A 288 -3.42 3.60 17.53
CA GLY A 288 -3.29 4.99 17.97
C GLY A 288 -2.00 5.25 18.75
N ALA A 289 -1.02 4.35 18.73
CA ALA A 289 0.32 4.62 19.27
C ALA A 289 0.95 5.79 18.50
N MET A 290 1.86 6.52 19.15
CA MET A 290 2.56 7.65 18.55
C MET A 290 4.05 7.38 18.52
N VAL A 291 4.68 7.66 17.38
CA VAL A 291 6.10 7.42 17.19
C VAL A 291 6.96 8.50 17.84
N ASP A 292 8.14 8.11 18.33
CA ASP A 292 9.18 9.04 18.80
C ASP A 292 9.97 9.60 17.60
N LEU A 293 9.38 10.60 16.94
CA LEU A 293 9.92 11.19 15.71
C LEU A 293 11.37 11.73 15.87
N PRO A 294 11.74 12.44 16.96
CA PRO A 294 13.11 12.91 17.15
C PRO A 294 14.15 11.78 17.14
N LYS A 295 13.85 10.64 17.80
CA LYS A 295 14.78 9.51 17.79
C LYS A 295 14.89 8.85 16.42
N ILE A 296 13.79 8.73 15.68
CA ILE A 296 13.84 8.21 14.30
C ILE A 296 14.69 9.10 13.40
N ILE A 297 14.59 10.42 13.54
CA ILE A 297 15.41 11.36 12.77
C ILE A 297 16.90 11.23 13.14
N ALA A 298 17.22 11.07 14.42
CA ALA A 298 18.60 10.83 14.83
C ALA A 298 19.17 9.54 14.20
N LEU A 299 18.40 8.45 14.20
CA LEU A 299 18.78 7.18 13.57
C LEU A 299 18.87 7.29 12.05
N LYS A 300 17.93 8.01 11.41
CA LYS A 300 17.93 8.32 9.97
C LYS A 300 19.28 8.93 9.57
N HIS A 301 19.73 9.95 10.31
CA HIS A 301 21.01 10.62 10.04
C HIS A 301 22.21 9.73 10.32
N LYS A 302 22.22 9.02 11.47
CA LYS A 302 23.29 8.10 11.86
C LYS A 302 23.55 7.04 10.80
N TYR A 303 22.50 6.38 10.31
CA TYR A 303 22.60 5.26 9.35
C TYR A 303 22.40 5.67 7.88
N LYS A 304 22.15 6.97 7.61
CA LYS A 304 21.96 7.56 6.27
C LYS A 304 20.78 6.97 5.49
N PHE A 305 19.64 6.84 6.16
CA PHE A 305 18.38 6.44 5.54
C PHE A 305 17.56 7.66 5.13
N ARG A 306 16.57 7.47 4.25
CA ARG A 306 15.48 8.43 4.04
C ARG A 306 14.31 8.05 4.92
N LEU A 307 13.45 8.99 5.27
CA LEU A 307 12.25 8.76 6.06
C LEU A 307 11.00 9.01 5.21
N CYS A 308 10.16 7.98 5.11
CA CYS A 308 8.78 8.08 4.65
C CYS A 308 7.88 7.99 5.88
N LEU A 309 7.28 9.13 6.24
CA LEU A 309 6.42 9.26 7.41
C LEU A 309 4.98 9.46 6.93
N ASP A 310 4.08 8.54 7.32
CA ASP A 310 2.65 8.69 7.10
C ASP A 310 2.00 9.38 8.30
N GLU A 311 1.56 10.62 8.09
CA GLU A 311 0.90 11.50 9.05
C GLU A 311 -0.63 11.50 8.88
N SER A 312 -1.23 10.49 8.23
CA SER A 312 -2.67 10.48 7.93
C SER A 312 -3.59 10.63 9.16
N MET A 313 -3.16 10.13 10.32
CA MET A 313 -3.93 10.25 11.58
C MET A 313 -3.46 11.40 12.48
N SER A 314 -2.31 12.01 12.20
CA SER A 314 -1.73 13.12 12.98
C SER A 314 -1.95 14.48 12.33
N PHE A 315 -1.97 14.55 11.01
CA PHE A 315 -2.28 15.75 10.25
C PHE A 315 -3.73 16.18 10.51
N GLY A 316 -3.91 17.44 10.91
CA GLY A 316 -5.16 18.01 11.36
C GLY A 316 -5.58 17.62 12.78
N THR A 317 -4.77 16.85 13.53
CA THR A 317 -5.18 16.33 14.85
C THR A 317 -4.21 16.68 15.98
N VAL A 318 -2.91 16.76 15.70
CA VAL A 318 -1.87 17.11 16.68
C VAL A 318 -0.97 18.25 16.19
N GLY A 319 -0.25 18.86 17.12
CA GLY A 319 0.45 20.12 16.90
C GLY A 319 -0.45 21.32 17.21
N ARG A 320 0.17 22.51 17.32
CA ARG A 320 -0.53 23.75 17.69
C ARG A 320 -1.54 24.19 16.62
N THR A 321 -1.20 24.02 15.35
CA THR A 321 -2.07 24.36 14.21
C THR A 321 -2.59 23.15 13.47
N GLY A 322 -2.17 21.93 13.86
CA GLY A 322 -2.61 20.69 13.24
C GLY A 322 -1.69 20.22 12.12
N ARG A 323 -0.41 20.61 12.10
CA ARG A 323 0.53 20.16 11.05
C ARG A 323 1.02 18.73 11.25
N GLY A 324 0.71 18.09 12.38
CA GLY A 324 1.13 16.73 12.70
C GLY A 324 2.31 16.68 13.67
N LEU A 325 3.03 15.56 13.65
CA LEU A 325 4.12 15.27 14.59
C LEU A 325 5.31 16.20 14.42
N THR A 326 5.59 16.63 13.19
CA THR A 326 6.65 17.60 12.91
C THR A 326 6.45 18.88 13.75
N GLU A 327 5.25 19.42 13.80
CA GLU A 327 4.94 20.57 14.67
C GLU A 327 4.88 20.19 16.16
N LEU A 328 4.33 19.02 16.50
CA LEU A 328 4.22 18.57 17.90
C LEU A 328 5.60 18.44 18.57
N TYR A 329 6.58 17.88 17.86
CA TYR A 329 7.94 17.68 18.36
C TYR A 329 8.90 18.82 18.02
N ASN A 330 8.41 19.91 17.42
CA ASN A 330 9.23 21.03 16.94
C ASN A 330 10.38 20.59 16.01
N VAL A 331 10.06 19.65 15.12
CA VAL A 331 10.93 19.13 14.08
C VAL A 331 10.57 19.83 12.76
N PRO A 332 11.54 20.44 12.05
CA PRO A 332 11.28 20.99 10.72
C PRO A 332 10.78 19.90 9.76
N ALA A 333 9.72 20.18 8.99
CA ALA A 333 9.18 19.22 8.01
C ALA A 333 10.22 18.78 6.96
N THR A 334 11.25 19.60 6.72
CA THR A 334 12.39 19.28 5.84
C THR A 334 13.24 18.11 6.31
N GLU A 335 13.14 17.70 7.58
CA GLU A 335 13.80 16.50 8.11
C GLU A 335 13.13 15.19 7.65
N VAL A 336 11.93 15.27 7.07
CA VAL A 336 11.17 14.13 6.54
C VAL A 336 11.24 14.17 5.00
N ASP A 337 11.75 13.10 4.37
CA ASP A 337 11.96 13.09 2.91
C ASP A 337 10.64 12.94 2.13
N LEU A 338 9.74 12.08 2.63
CA LEU A 338 8.42 11.82 2.08
C LEU A 338 7.40 11.96 3.21
N LEU A 339 6.76 13.13 3.33
CA LEU A 339 5.73 13.39 4.32
C LEU A 339 4.36 13.15 3.68
N VAL A 340 3.72 12.04 4.03
CA VAL A 340 2.43 11.64 3.47
C VAL A 340 1.33 11.97 4.46
N GLY A 341 0.16 12.38 3.98
CA GLY A 341 -0.97 12.66 4.85
C GLY A 341 -2.32 12.47 4.16
N SER A 342 -3.37 12.42 4.95
CA SER A 342 -4.76 12.26 4.49
C SER A 342 -5.51 13.58 4.56
N LEU A 343 -6.28 13.86 3.51
CA LEU A 343 -7.21 14.99 3.48
C LEU A 343 -8.59 14.59 4.03
N ALA A 344 -8.83 13.28 4.19
CA ALA A 344 -10.11 12.71 4.62
C ALA A 344 -10.35 12.74 6.14
N THR A 345 -9.31 12.96 6.93
CA THR A 345 -9.38 12.99 8.40
C THR A 345 -9.45 14.44 8.90
N GLY A 346 -8.45 15.26 8.55
CA GLY A 346 -8.29 16.61 9.11
C GLY A 346 -9.02 17.75 8.39
N LEU A 347 -9.34 17.61 7.10
CA LEU A 347 -9.64 18.75 6.20
C LEU A 347 -11.00 18.73 5.49
N CYS A 348 -11.94 17.87 5.88
CA CYS A 348 -13.27 17.80 5.24
C CYS A 348 -13.19 17.60 3.72
N ALA A 349 -12.31 16.71 3.26
CA ALA A 349 -12.19 16.36 1.85
C ALA A 349 -12.06 14.83 1.69
N THR A 350 -11.68 14.38 0.50
CA THR A 350 -11.18 13.02 0.29
C THR A 350 -9.74 13.10 -0.20
N GLY A 351 -9.07 11.97 -0.33
CA GLY A 351 -7.73 11.91 -0.87
C GLY A 351 -6.63 12.07 0.16
N GLY A 352 -5.42 12.27 -0.35
CA GLY A 352 -4.22 12.44 0.45
C GLY A 352 -3.20 13.29 -0.29
N PHE A 353 -2.06 13.51 0.33
CA PHE A 353 -0.96 14.25 -0.27
C PHE A 353 0.38 13.62 0.08
N CYS A 354 1.40 13.96 -0.69
CA CYS A 354 2.79 13.76 -0.31
C CYS A 354 3.53 15.10 -0.45
N ALA A 355 4.15 15.55 0.61
CA ALA A 355 4.94 16.77 0.67
C ALA A 355 6.43 16.46 0.82
N GLY A 356 7.27 17.35 0.32
CA GLY A 356 8.73 17.20 0.35
C GLY A 356 9.42 18.25 -0.49
N THR A 357 10.57 17.88 -1.06
CA THR A 357 11.27 18.74 -2.03
C THR A 357 10.54 18.77 -3.37
N LYS A 358 10.82 19.79 -4.20
CA LYS A 358 10.29 19.87 -5.56
C LYS A 358 10.65 18.64 -6.39
N HIS A 359 11.86 18.12 -6.23
CA HIS A 359 12.30 16.89 -6.90
C HIS A 359 11.48 15.65 -6.48
N VAL A 360 11.13 15.55 -5.20
CA VAL A 360 10.25 14.49 -4.68
C VAL A 360 8.86 14.58 -5.30
N VAL A 361 8.31 15.79 -5.42
CA VAL A 361 6.99 16.00 -6.02
C VAL A 361 7.01 15.72 -7.53
N ASP A 362 7.95 16.30 -8.26
CA ASP A 362 8.05 16.15 -9.72
C ASP A 362 8.27 14.67 -10.12
N HIS A 363 9.04 13.91 -9.34
CA HIS A 363 9.22 12.47 -9.56
C HIS A 363 7.90 11.70 -9.46
N GLN A 364 7.04 12.05 -8.51
CA GLN A 364 5.74 11.39 -8.32
C GLN A 364 4.75 11.70 -9.44
N ARG A 365 4.82 12.89 -10.06
CA ARG A 365 3.90 13.26 -11.16
C ARG A 365 3.95 12.29 -12.33
N ILE A 366 5.08 11.62 -12.54
CA ILE A 366 5.28 10.64 -13.62
C ILE A 366 5.46 9.19 -13.14
N ASN A 367 5.71 8.96 -11.84
CA ASN A 367 5.95 7.61 -11.30
C ASN A 367 4.90 7.13 -10.28
N GLY A 368 4.02 8.01 -9.80
CA GLY A 368 2.96 7.67 -8.87
C GLY A 368 1.81 6.96 -9.59
N THR A 369 1.64 5.65 -9.37
CA THR A 369 0.65 4.84 -10.07
C THR A 369 -0.77 5.40 -9.95
N SER A 370 -1.18 5.80 -8.75
CA SER A 370 -2.51 6.36 -8.53
C SER A 370 -2.63 7.81 -8.99
N PHE A 371 -1.52 8.54 -9.14
CA PHE A 371 -1.53 9.88 -9.72
C PHE A 371 -1.64 9.84 -11.24
N VAL A 372 -0.95 8.89 -11.88
CA VAL A 372 -0.91 8.76 -13.34
C VAL A 372 -2.16 8.07 -13.89
N PHE A 373 -2.67 7.05 -13.21
CA PHE A 373 -3.73 6.17 -13.75
C PHE A 373 -5.10 6.31 -13.06
N SER A 374 -5.30 7.29 -12.18
CA SER A 374 -6.60 7.57 -11.56
C SER A 374 -7.07 8.99 -11.89
N ALA A 375 -8.39 9.18 -11.98
CA ALA A 375 -8.98 10.50 -12.18
C ALA A 375 -8.60 11.47 -11.04
N ALA A 376 -8.43 12.74 -11.38
CA ALA A 376 -8.13 13.81 -10.42
C ALA A 376 -9.31 14.02 -9.46
N MET A 377 -9.00 14.55 -8.28
CA MET A 377 -9.99 14.87 -7.26
C MET A 377 -11.05 15.84 -7.83
N PRO A 378 -12.32 15.74 -7.41
CA PRO A 378 -13.31 16.78 -7.68
C PRO A 378 -12.86 18.17 -7.17
N ALA A 379 -13.04 19.20 -7.99
CA ALA A 379 -12.68 20.60 -7.68
C ALA A 379 -13.21 21.06 -6.31
N LEU A 380 -14.46 20.70 -6.00
CA LEU A 380 -15.13 21.06 -4.74
C LEU A 380 -14.37 20.54 -3.50
N LEU A 381 -13.76 19.35 -3.60
CA LEU A 381 -13.02 18.73 -2.49
C LEU A 381 -11.64 19.36 -2.34
N ALA A 382 -11.02 19.77 -3.46
CA ALA A 382 -9.77 20.50 -3.43
C ALA A 382 -9.93 21.87 -2.74
N VAL A 383 -10.98 22.62 -3.10
CA VAL A 383 -11.33 23.88 -2.45
C VAL A 383 -11.71 23.66 -0.97
N SER A 384 -12.50 22.61 -0.68
CA SER A 384 -12.87 22.30 0.71
C SER A 384 -11.67 22.04 1.61
N ALA A 385 -10.67 21.30 1.10
CA ALA A 385 -9.42 21.06 1.82
C ALA A 385 -8.60 22.35 2.04
N SER A 386 -8.51 23.22 1.02
CA SER A 386 -7.85 24.52 1.12
C SER A 386 -8.50 25.42 2.18
N GLU A 387 -9.83 25.50 2.20
CA GLU A 387 -10.57 26.23 3.23
C GLU A 387 -10.37 25.61 4.62
N GLY A 388 -10.29 24.27 4.71
CA GLY A 388 -9.93 23.58 5.94
C GLY A 388 -8.56 24.01 6.47
N ILE A 389 -7.53 24.06 5.63
CA ILE A 389 -6.18 24.53 6.00
C ILE A 389 -6.23 25.98 6.47
N HIS A 390 -6.98 26.83 5.76
CA HIS A 390 -7.16 28.23 6.13
C HIS A 390 -7.80 28.37 7.52
N ILE A 391 -8.84 27.59 7.82
CA ILE A 391 -9.51 27.57 9.12
C ILE A 391 -8.59 27.09 10.23
N LEU A 392 -7.83 25.99 10.02
CA LEU A 392 -6.90 25.48 11.02
C LEU A 392 -5.77 26.47 11.32
N THR A 393 -5.29 27.18 10.29
CA THR A 393 -4.23 28.20 10.43
C THR A 393 -4.70 29.40 11.26
N HIS A 394 -5.93 29.88 11.04
CA HIS A 394 -6.44 31.10 11.68
C HIS A 394 -7.24 30.85 12.97
N ASN A 395 -7.61 29.60 13.27
CA ASN A 395 -8.37 29.26 14.48
C ASN A 395 -7.74 28.08 15.24
N PRO A 396 -6.57 28.29 15.88
CA PRO A 396 -5.87 27.24 16.62
C PRO A 396 -6.66 26.71 17.83
N THR A 397 -7.62 27.49 18.36
CA THR A 397 -8.50 27.07 19.46
C THR A 397 -9.24 25.76 19.14
N LYS A 398 -9.53 25.48 17.86
CA LYS A 398 -10.11 24.21 17.42
C LYS A 398 -9.28 22.99 17.84
N LEU A 399 -7.95 23.06 17.78
CA LEU A 399 -7.06 21.98 18.18
C LEU A 399 -6.94 21.92 19.69
N THR A 400 -6.86 23.07 20.38
CA THR A 400 -6.88 23.11 21.84
C THR A 400 -8.12 22.41 22.40
N THR A 401 -9.30 22.70 21.87
CA THR A 401 -10.55 22.02 22.26
C THR A 401 -10.53 20.52 21.96
N LEU A 402 -9.96 20.10 20.81
CA LEU A 402 -9.80 18.67 20.49
C LEU A 402 -8.91 17.97 21.53
N HIS A 403 -7.79 18.58 21.91
CA HIS A 403 -6.87 18.02 22.91
C HIS A 403 -7.50 17.98 24.29
N GLU A 404 -8.20 19.04 24.71
CA GLU A 404 -8.96 19.05 25.97
C GLU A 404 -10.02 17.95 26.01
N ASN A 405 -10.82 17.83 24.94
CA ASN A 405 -11.83 16.78 24.82
C ASN A 405 -11.20 15.38 24.89
N THR A 406 -10.04 15.19 24.24
CA THR A 406 -9.30 13.92 24.26
C THR A 406 -8.84 13.57 25.67
N CYS A 407 -8.23 14.52 26.37
CA CYS A 407 -7.79 14.36 27.77
C CYS A 407 -8.96 14.02 28.71
N ILE A 408 -10.09 14.72 28.57
CA ILE A 408 -11.30 14.48 29.38
C ILE A 408 -11.82 13.06 29.15
N PHE A 409 -12.01 12.68 27.88
CA PHE A 409 -12.52 11.37 27.52
C PHE A 409 -11.62 10.25 28.04
N ARG A 410 -10.30 10.43 27.86
CA ARG A 410 -9.27 9.48 28.32
C ARG A 410 -9.27 9.32 29.84
N SER A 411 -9.34 10.43 30.60
CA SER A 411 -9.33 10.42 32.07
C SER A 411 -10.47 9.64 32.71
N ILE A 412 -11.59 9.47 32.00
CA ILE A 412 -12.74 8.68 32.44
C ILE A 412 -12.53 7.20 32.15
N LEU A 413 -11.99 6.88 30.98
CA LEU A 413 -11.76 5.50 30.53
C LEU A 413 -10.56 4.84 31.21
N ASP A 414 -9.50 5.58 31.53
CA ASP A 414 -8.32 5.04 32.24
C ASP A 414 -8.66 4.43 33.62
N LYS A 415 -9.82 4.79 34.18
CA LYS A 415 -10.33 4.27 35.46
C LYS A 415 -11.16 3.00 35.32
N VAL A 416 -11.32 2.47 34.11
CA VAL A 416 -12.15 1.30 33.84
C VAL A 416 -11.28 0.05 33.89
N GLU A 417 -11.62 -0.88 34.79
CA GLU A 417 -10.94 -2.17 34.88
C GLU A 417 -11.34 -3.10 33.73
N GLY A 418 -10.41 -3.96 33.31
CA GLY A 418 -10.65 -4.95 32.27
C GLY A 418 -10.41 -4.45 30.83
N ILE A 419 -9.97 -3.21 30.66
CA ILE A 419 -9.57 -2.65 29.36
C ILE A 419 -8.13 -2.11 29.37
N HIS A 420 -7.49 -2.17 28.22
CA HIS A 420 -6.17 -1.61 27.94
C HIS A 420 -6.31 -0.63 26.78
N ILE A 421 -5.67 0.54 26.87
CA ILE A 421 -5.77 1.58 25.86
C ILE A 421 -4.35 1.86 25.32
N PRO A 422 -3.93 1.17 24.23
CA PRO A 422 -2.57 1.30 23.67
C PRO A 422 -2.28 2.69 23.10
N SER A 423 -3.33 3.43 22.72
CA SER A 423 -3.15 4.72 22.05
C SER A 423 -2.44 5.73 22.93
N HIS A 424 -1.63 6.57 22.31
CA HIS A 424 -0.90 7.63 22.99
C HIS A 424 -1.89 8.62 23.64
N PRO A 425 -1.63 9.16 24.85
CA PRO A 425 -2.55 10.07 25.54
C PRO A 425 -2.93 11.33 24.75
N ALA A 426 -2.04 11.81 23.87
CA ALA A 426 -2.29 12.96 22.99
C ALA A 426 -3.01 12.59 21.68
N SER A 427 -3.21 11.31 21.39
CA SER A 427 -3.91 10.86 20.18
C SER A 427 -5.43 11.00 20.36
N PRO A 428 -6.13 11.76 19.49
CA PRO A 428 -7.59 11.78 19.50
C PRO A 428 -8.21 10.52 18.88
N LEU A 429 -7.39 9.65 18.30
CA LEU A 429 -7.74 8.29 17.90
C LEU A 429 -7.43 7.35 19.06
N ILE A 430 -8.48 6.90 19.76
CA ILE A 430 -8.38 6.05 20.95
C ILE A 430 -8.83 4.63 20.59
N HIS A 431 -7.97 3.66 20.86
CA HIS A 431 -8.24 2.24 20.73
C HIS A 431 -8.40 1.61 22.11
N ILE A 432 -9.44 0.79 22.28
CA ILE A 432 -9.70 0.06 23.51
C ILE A 432 -9.60 -1.43 23.23
N GLN A 433 -8.68 -2.11 23.90
CA GLN A 433 -8.46 -3.54 23.88
C GLN A 433 -8.90 -4.15 25.22
N LEU A 434 -9.16 -5.45 25.26
CA LEU A 434 -9.50 -6.15 26.50
C LEU A 434 -8.24 -6.53 27.29
N VAL A 435 -8.31 -6.50 28.62
CA VAL A 435 -7.25 -7.03 29.50
C VAL A 435 -7.45 -8.53 29.68
N GLY A 436 -6.43 -9.33 29.38
CA GLY A 436 -6.51 -10.80 29.35
C GLY A 436 -6.74 -11.34 27.94
N GLY A 437 -6.32 -12.59 27.71
CA GLY A 437 -6.32 -13.23 26.37
C GLY A 437 -4.95 -13.77 25.93
N GLU A 438 -3.87 -13.51 26.68
CA GLU A 438 -2.55 -14.09 26.44
C GLU A 438 -2.56 -15.59 26.76
N THR A 439 -2.97 -16.41 25.80
CA THR A 439 -2.91 -17.85 25.96
C THR A 439 -1.58 -18.33 25.39
N LYS A 440 -0.62 -18.67 26.25
CA LYS A 440 0.51 -19.52 25.85
C LYS A 440 0.00 -20.94 25.69
N LEU A 441 -0.61 -21.30 24.55
CA LEU A 441 -0.96 -22.69 24.27
C LEU A 441 -0.97 -23.02 22.79
N ALA A 442 -0.76 -24.31 22.55
CA ALA A 442 -0.30 -24.95 21.33
C ALA A 442 -1.22 -24.80 20.11
N VAL A 443 -0.58 -24.76 18.95
CA VAL A 443 -1.14 -24.73 17.59
C VAL A 443 -2.32 -25.69 17.42
N PRO A 444 -3.54 -25.22 17.05
CA PRO A 444 -4.60 -26.07 16.53
C PRO A 444 -4.30 -26.49 15.08
N PRO A 445 -4.76 -27.69 14.65
CA PRO A 445 -4.50 -28.20 13.31
C PRO A 445 -5.23 -27.35 12.27
N SER A 446 -4.48 -26.93 11.25
CA SER A 446 -4.96 -26.23 10.07
C SER A 446 -6.01 -27.05 9.31
N SER A 447 -7.18 -26.46 9.06
CA SER A 447 -8.10 -26.91 8.01
C SER A 447 -7.45 -26.73 6.62
N PRO A 448 -7.69 -27.64 5.66
CA PRO A 448 -6.98 -27.65 4.38
C PRO A 448 -7.66 -26.76 3.34
N ILE A 449 -6.88 -26.33 2.33
CA ILE A 449 -7.16 -25.61 1.06
C ILE A 449 -6.29 -24.35 1.06
N GLY A 450 -5.34 -24.08 0.15
CA GLY A 450 -4.74 -24.75 -0.99
C GLY A 450 -3.64 -23.76 -1.48
N LEU A 451 -2.46 -24.25 -1.86
CA LEU A 451 -1.22 -23.49 -2.15
C LEU A 451 -0.45 -22.91 -0.93
N ARG A 452 0.15 -23.78 -0.12
CA ARG A 452 1.33 -23.43 0.68
C ARG A 452 2.57 -24.16 0.18
N ARG A 453 3.57 -23.39 -0.24
CA ARG A 453 4.97 -23.81 -0.30
C ARG A 453 5.36 -24.18 1.13
N LYS A 454 5.50 -25.48 1.43
CA LYS A 454 5.90 -26.01 2.74
C LYS A 454 7.23 -25.37 3.16
N VAL A 455 7.19 -24.52 4.18
CA VAL A 455 8.38 -24.19 4.97
C VAL A 455 8.27 -25.04 6.23
N ASN A 456 9.01 -26.15 6.28
CA ASN A 456 9.17 -26.94 7.50
C ASN A 456 10.02 -26.13 8.48
N LEU A 457 9.41 -25.54 9.51
CA LEU A 457 10.12 -25.01 10.66
C LEU A 457 9.93 -25.99 11.83
N THR A 458 10.97 -26.76 12.12
CA THR A 458 11.07 -27.58 13.33
C THR A 458 11.16 -26.66 14.54
N LEU A 459 10.23 -26.87 15.48
CA LEU A 459 9.96 -26.03 16.64
C LEU A 459 10.97 -26.30 17.79
N SER A 460 12.26 -26.13 17.53
CA SER A 460 13.33 -26.29 18.55
C SER A 460 14.36 -25.16 18.56
N GLN A 461 14.12 -24.05 17.86
CA GLN A 461 14.97 -22.86 17.89
C GLN A 461 14.12 -21.59 17.76
N LEU A 462 13.42 -21.19 18.82
CA LEU A 462 12.85 -19.84 18.91
C LEU A 462 14.00 -18.84 19.16
N PRO A 463 14.27 -17.86 18.28
CA PRO A 463 15.18 -16.79 18.62
C PRO A 463 14.53 -15.90 19.67
N LYS A 464 15.27 -15.61 20.77
CA LYS A 464 14.86 -14.65 21.81
C LYS A 464 14.85 -13.18 21.32
N LEU A 465 15.31 -12.91 20.10
CA LEU A 465 15.34 -11.59 19.45
C LEU A 465 14.43 -11.56 18.22
N SER A 466 13.84 -10.40 17.92
CA SER A 466 13.11 -10.20 16.66
C SER A 466 14.03 -10.39 15.46
N ASN A 467 13.51 -11.08 14.44
CA ASN A 467 14.23 -11.30 13.19
C ASN A 467 13.83 -10.21 12.17
N PRO A 468 14.75 -9.32 11.76
CA PRO A 468 14.40 -8.26 10.82
C PRO A 468 13.95 -8.77 9.45
N GLN A 469 14.26 -10.01 9.06
CA GLN A 469 13.79 -10.57 7.78
C GLN A 469 12.36 -11.10 7.85
N SER A 470 11.83 -11.31 9.05
CA SER A 470 10.48 -11.81 9.28
C SER A 470 9.51 -10.65 9.51
N VAL A 471 8.40 -10.65 8.76
CA VAL A 471 7.30 -9.71 8.98
C VAL A 471 6.65 -9.97 10.35
N LEU A 472 6.60 -11.23 10.78
CA LEU A 472 6.09 -11.59 12.10
C LEU A 472 7.13 -11.25 13.18
N PRO A 473 6.69 -10.74 14.35
CA PRO A 473 7.58 -10.48 15.48
C PRO A 473 8.16 -11.78 16.05
N GLY A 474 9.25 -11.69 16.82
CA GLY A 474 9.94 -12.85 17.39
C GLY A 474 9.08 -13.67 18.38
N ASN A 475 8.20 -12.98 19.13
CA ASN A 475 7.22 -13.57 20.03
C ASN A 475 5.83 -13.00 19.68
N PRO A 476 5.12 -13.53 18.68
CA PRO A 476 3.78 -13.07 18.37
C PRO A 476 2.85 -13.40 19.54
N VAL A 477 2.26 -12.36 20.14
CA VAL A 477 1.20 -12.55 21.13
C VAL A 477 -0.03 -13.04 20.36
N GLN A 478 -0.48 -14.26 20.67
CA GLN A 478 -1.67 -14.83 20.06
C GLN A 478 -2.85 -14.60 21.00
N PHE A 479 -3.91 -14.01 20.46
CA PHE A 479 -5.17 -13.72 21.13
C PHE A 479 -6.30 -14.47 20.41
N ASP A 480 -7.35 -14.82 21.14
CA ASP A 480 -8.58 -15.35 20.55
C ASP A 480 -9.35 -14.20 19.89
N ILE A 481 -9.06 -13.98 18.61
CA ILE A 481 -9.62 -12.91 17.79
C ILE A 481 -11.15 -12.95 17.82
N GLU A 482 -11.73 -14.12 17.63
CA GLU A 482 -13.18 -14.29 17.52
C GLU A 482 -13.87 -14.02 18.86
N ALA A 483 -13.30 -14.53 19.96
CA ALA A 483 -13.85 -14.30 21.28
C ALA A 483 -13.77 -12.82 21.69
N GLU A 484 -12.62 -12.16 21.47
CA GLU A 484 -12.44 -10.73 21.75
C GLU A 484 -13.36 -9.87 20.86
N GLU A 485 -13.45 -10.15 19.56
CA GLU A 485 -14.33 -9.40 18.66
C GLU A 485 -15.80 -9.50 19.05
N ARG A 486 -16.26 -10.68 19.48
CA ARG A 486 -17.62 -10.86 19.98
C ARG A 486 -17.89 -10.02 21.23
N ILE A 487 -16.96 -9.97 22.18
CA ILE A 487 -17.09 -9.11 23.37
C ILE A 487 -17.16 -7.64 22.97
N LEU A 488 -16.24 -7.21 22.10
CA LEU A 488 -16.18 -5.81 21.67
C LEU A 488 -17.43 -5.42 20.86
N GLN A 489 -18.01 -6.35 20.09
CA GLN A 489 -19.28 -6.12 19.39
C GLN A 489 -20.44 -5.94 20.37
N GLU A 490 -20.53 -6.75 21.43
CA GLU A 490 -21.54 -6.56 22.49
C GLU A 490 -21.42 -5.18 23.15
N VAL A 491 -20.19 -4.67 23.34
CA VAL A 491 -19.97 -3.30 23.86
C VAL A 491 -20.44 -2.25 22.87
N VAL A 492 -20.16 -2.43 21.56
CA VAL A 492 -20.63 -1.52 20.51
C VAL A 492 -22.16 -1.48 20.45
N ASP A 493 -22.81 -2.63 20.51
CA ASP A 493 -24.27 -2.74 20.47
C ASP A 493 -24.91 -2.11 21.71
N GLU A 494 -24.34 -2.35 22.89
CA GLU A 494 -24.79 -1.73 24.14
C GLU A 494 -24.61 -0.21 24.11
N ALA A 495 -23.47 0.30 23.64
CA ALA A 495 -23.22 1.72 23.49
C ALA A 495 -24.21 2.37 22.50
N LEU A 496 -24.48 1.70 21.38
CA LEU A 496 -25.44 2.17 20.37
C LEU A 496 -26.86 2.21 20.92
N SER A 497 -27.26 1.23 21.74
CA SER A 497 -28.57 1.20 22.41
C SER A 497 -28.78 2.41 23.34
N GLN A 498 -27.69 2.95 23.89
CA GLN A 498 -27.67 4.16 24.72
C GLN A 498 -27.44 5.45 23.91
N GLY A 499 -27.44 5.36 22.58
CA GLY A 499 -27.31 6.50 21.68
C GLY A 499 -25.88 6.94 21.40
N LEU A 500 -24.89 6.08 21.59
CA LEU A 500 -23.47 6.34 21.28
C LEU A 500 -23.00 5.46 20.11
N LEU A 501 -22.67 6.07 18.98
CA LEU A 501 -22.11 5.39 17.81
C LEU A 501 -20.59 5.33 17.90
N ILE A 502 -20.09 4.11 18.06
CA ILE A 502 -18.66 3.73 18.02
C ILE A 502 -18.48 2.55 17.06
N SER A 503 -17.24 2.22 16.70
CA SER A 503 -16.96 1.10 15.80
C SER A 503 -15.87 0.20 16.38
N ARG A 504 -15.91 -1.10 16.08
CA ARG A 504 -14.70 -1.93 16.15
C ARG A 504 -13.70 -1.47 15.10
N ALA A 505 -12.42 -1.72 15.33
CA ALA A 505 -11.42 -1.68 14.28
C ALA A 505 -11.76 -2.77 13.25
N LYS A 506 -12.05 -2.36 12.01
CA LYS A 506 -12.31 -3.29 10.90
C LYS A 506 -10.99 -3.75 10.30
N ARG A 507 -10.97 -4.98 9.82
CA ARG A 507 -9.81 -5.64 9.22
C ARG A 507 -10.21 -6.48 8.01
N LEU A 508 -9.26 -6.75 7.14
CA LEU A 508 -9.40 -7.72 6.05
C LEU A 508 -8.75 -9.04 6.46
N ARG A 509 -9.57 -9.92 7.03
CA ARG A 509 -9.15 -11.24 7.51
C ARG A 509 -8.38 -12.01 6.41
N GLY A 510 -7.21 -12.53 6.75
CA GLY A 510 -6.37 -13.31 5.84
C GLY A 510 -5.66 -12.50 4.74
N GLN A 511 -5.89 -11.19 4.62
CA GLN A 511 -5.16 -10.32 3.68
C GLN A 511 -4.09 -9.47 4.36
N GLU A 512 -4.26 -9.17 5.64
CA GLU A 512 -3.29 -8.47 6.48
C GLU A 512 -2.18 -9.44 6.91
N VAL A 513 -0.92 -9.05 6.72
CA VAL A 513 0.23 -9.92 7.04
C VAL A 513 0.47 -10.00 8.55
N VAL A 514 0.24 -8.89 9.25
CA VAL A 514 0.23 -8.79 10.70
C VAL A 514 -1.17 -8.34 11.08
N GLU A 515 -1.97 -9.23 11.66
CA GLU A 515 -3.31 -8.86 12.08
C GLU A 515 -3.24 -8.11 13.42
N PRO A 516 -3.75 -6.86 13.49
CA PRO A 516 -3.76 -6.11 14.74
C PRO A 516 -4.73 -6.74 15.74
N ARG A 517 -4.46 -6.51 17.03
CA ARG A 517 -5.35 -7.00 18.09
C ARG A 517 -6.75 -6.37 17.98
N PRO A 518 -7.84 -7.14 18.14
CA PRO A 518 -9.19 -6.59 18.22
C PRO A 518 -9.28 -5.39 19.17
N ALA A 519 -9.91 -4.31 18.70
CA ALA A 519 -10.10 -3.11 19.48
C ALA A 519 -11.41 -2.39 19.12
N ILE A 520 -11.96 -1.62 20.05
CA ILE A 520 -12.92 -0.56 19.76
C ILE A 520 -12.13 0.68 19.37
N LYS A 521 -12.50 1.29 18.24
CA LYS A 521 -11.89 2.51 17.72
C LYS A 521 -12.82 3.70 17.95
N ILE A 522 -12.26 4.75 18.53
CA ILE A 522 -12.96 5.96 18.94
C ILE A 522 -12.20 7.15 18.37
N ALA A 523 -12.91 8.03 17.70
CA ALA A 523 -12.38 9.29 17.19
C ALA A 523 -13.02 10.45 17.93
N ILE A 524 -12.22 11.15 18.74
CA ILE A 524 -12.66 12.34 19.46
C ILE A 524 -12.76 13.53 18.51
N THR A 525 -13.72 14.41 18.71
CA THR A 525 -13.92 15.58 17.86
C THR A 525 -14.04 16.85 18.68
N ASN A 526 -13.62 17.98 18.12
CA ASN A 526 -13.88 19.30 18.70
C ASN A 526 -15.32 19.79 18.49
N ALA A 527 -16.10 19.09 17.65
CA ALA A 527 -17.48 19.46 17.35
C ALA A 527 -18.45 19.11 18.50
N LEU A 528 -17.97 18.38 19.51
CA LEU A 528 -18.71 18.08 20.73
C LEU A 528 -18.27 19.02 21.85
N THR A 529 -19.26 19.49 22.61
CA THR A 529 -19.00 20.25 23.82
C THR A 529 -18.42 19.35 24.91
N ARG A 530 -17.71 19.95 25.87
CA ARG A 530 -17.18 19.24 27.04
C ARG A 530 -18.21 18.35 27.74
N LYS A 531 -19.43 18.84 27.96
CA LYS A 531 -20.51 18.07 28.61
C LYS A 531 -20.92 16.85 27.79
N GLU A 532 -20.92 16.97 26.47
CA GLU A 532 -21.27 15.86 25.57
C GLU A 532 -20.17 14.80 25.54
N VAL A 533 -18.90 15.22 25.59
CA VAL A 533 -17.75 14.32 25.67
C VAL A 533 -17.75 13.56 27.00
N GLU A 534 -17.96 14.25 28.12
CA GLU A 534 -18.09 13.61 29.45
C GLU A 534 -19.24 12.60 29.48
N LYS A 535 -20.40 12.98 28.92
CA LYS A 535 -21.55 12.07 28.79
C LYS A 535 -21.22 10.86 27.93
N ALA A 536 -20.61 11.05 26.77
CA ALA A 536 -20.23 9.95 25.87
C ALA A 536 -19.23 8.99 26.52
N ALA A 537 -18.22 9.51 27.22
CA ALA A 537 -17.26 8.71 27.96
C ALA A 537 -17.92 7.89 29.08
N ALA A 538 -18.84 8.51 29.83
CA ALA A 538 -19.61 7.82 30.87
C ALA A 538 -20.52 6.72 30.30
N THR A 539 -21.20 6.98 29.19
CA THR A 539 -22.02 5.99 28.46
C THR A 539 -21.17 4.79 28.04
N LEU A 540 -20.00 5.04 27.43
CA LEU A 540 -19.11 3.95 27.02
C LEU A 540 -18.57 3.16 28.21
N LYS A 541 -18.12 3.84 29.26
CA LYS A 541 -17.70 3.19 30.51
C LYS A 541 -18.79 2.26 31.04
N ASN A 542 -20.03 2.72 31.10
CA ASN A 542 -21.14 1.92 31.59
C ASN A 542 -21.42 0.70 30.69
N ALA A 543 -21.34 0.87 29.37
CA ALA A 543 -21.49 -0.23 28.41
C ALA A 543 -20.41 -1.30 28.61
N ILE A 544 -19.14 -0.89 28.71
CA ILE A 544 -18.00 -1.79 28.96
C ILE A 544 -18.21 -2.56 30.27
N VAL A 545 -18.47 -1.84 31.38
CA VAL A 545 -18.65 -2.46 32.70
C VAL A 545 -19.81 -3.44 32.71
N LYS A 546 -20.93 -3.11 32.05
CA LYS A 546 -22.11 -3.98 31.95
C LYS A 546 -21.79 -5.29 31.22
N VAL A 547 -21.14 -5.21 30.05
CA VAL A 547 -20.78 -6.38 29.24
C VAL A 547 -19.76 -7.27 29.96
N LEU A 548 -18.72 -6.67 30.54
CA LEU A 548 -17.70 -7.43 31.27
C LEU A 548 -18.26 -8.09 32.54
N ASN A 549 -19.14 -7.41 33.29
CA ASN A 549 -19.77 -7.99 34.48
C ASN A 549 -20.76 -9.11 34.15
N LYS A 550 -21.45 -9.05 33.00
CA LYS A 550 -22.34 -10.12 32.55
C LYS A 550 -21.59 -11.44 32.33
N ARG A 551 -20.30 -11.38 32.03
CA ARG A 551 -19.44 -12.55 31.73
C ARG A 551 -18.63 -13.05 32.93
N LYS A 552 -18.52 -12.26 34.00
CA LYS A 552 -17.95 -12.71 35.29
C LYS A 552 -18.95 -13.54 36.12
N LYS A 553 -20.23 -13.46 35.80
CA LYS A 553 -21.31 -14.29 36.34
C LYS A 553 -21.54 -15.47 35.41
#